data_AF-A0A6G4VAQ4-F1
#
_entry.id   AF-A0A6G4VAQ4-F1
#
_cell.length_a   1.000
_cell.length_b   1.000
_cell.length_c   1.000
_cell.angle_alpha   90.00
_cell.angle_beta   90.00
_cell.angle_gamma   90.00
#
_symmetry.space_group_name_H-M   'P 1'
#
loop_
_entity.id
_entity.type
_entity.pdbx_description
1 polymer ?
#
loop_
_entity_poly.entity_id
_entity_poly.type
_entity_poly.pdbx_seq_one_letter_code
_entity_poly.pdbx_strand_id
1 'polypeptide(L)'
;MPLAEDLSSYAVSLRYSDLSTAAIHTVKQRLVDSIGCGLGAFDALPSRNGRAFAEAHPSTAATVLGTTQTTTPDVAAFVNGTMIRYFSSPSCWPTRSSAGSRTRPPCTQESGITSTTCSCHRSSPRAG
;
A
#
# COMPACT_ATOMS: atom_id res chain seq x y z
N MET A 1 -4.55 -28.81 17.79
CA MET A 1 -3.78 -27.56 17.97
C MET A 1 -4.67 -26.41 17.53
N PRO A 2 -4.73 -25.29 18.26
CA PRO A 2 -5.48 -24.13 17.81
C PRO A 2 -4.82 -23.52 16.56
N LEU A 3 -5.64 -22.94 15.68
CA LEU A 3 -5.16 -22.32 14.44
C LEU A 3 -4.11 -21.21 14.71
N ALA A 4 -4.24 -20.51 15.83
CA ALA A 4 -3.29 -19.47 16.23
C ALA A 4 -1.89 -20.05 16.51
N GLU A 5 -1.79 -21.16 17.27
CA GLU A 5 -0.52 -21.85 17.47
C GLU A 5 0.09 -22.32 16.14
N ASP A 6 -0.70 -22.92 15.25
CA ASP A 6 -0.18 -23.44 13.98
C ASP A 6 0.39 -22.31 13.10
N LEU A 7 -0.33 -21.18 13.00
CA LEU A 7 0.13 -19.99 12.27
C LEU A 7 1.39 -19.39 12.91
N SER A 8 1.44 -19.31 14.24
CA SER A 8 2.61 -18.78 14.95
C SER A 8 3.85 -19.66 14.75
N SER A 9 3.67 -20.99 14.83
CA SER A 9 4.75 -21.95 14.62
C SER A 9 5.28 -21.88 13.19
N TYR A 10 4.38 -21.81 12.21
CA TYR A 10 4.76 -21.62 10.80
C TYR A 10 5.56 -20.32 10.62
N ALA A 11 5.04 -19.18 11.10
CA ALA A 11 5.68 -17.87 10.96
C ALA A 11 7.10 -17.81 11.58
N VAL A 12 7.29 -18.45 12.74
CA VAL A 12 8.60 -18.50 13.42
C VAL A 12 9.59 -19.43 12.71
N SER A 13 9.09 -20.53 12.14
CA SER A 13 9.93 -21.52 11.43
C SER A 13 10.36 -21.07 10.02
N LEU A 14 9.59 -20.20 9.37
CA LEU A 14 9.79 -19.81 7.98
C LEU A 14 11.19 -19.20 7.74
N ARG A 15 11.89 -19.66 6.72
CA ARG A 15 13.18 -19.12 6.27
C ARG A 15 13.09 -18.64 4.83
N TYR A 16 14.02 -17.76 4.46
CA TYR A 16 14.10 -17.25 3.09
C TYR A 16 14.32 -18.37 2.05
N SER A 17 15.04 -19.44 2.43
CA SER A 17 15.25 -20.64 1.61
C SER A 17 13.97 -21.40 1.26
N ASP A 18 12.93 -21.24 2.07
CA ASP A 18 11.64 -21.93 1.89
C ASP A 18 10.74 -21.19 0.89
N LEU A 19 11.13 -19.98 0.49
CA LEU A 19 10.38 -19.14 -0.44
C LEU A 19 10.77 -19.46 -1.89
N SER A 20 9.76 -19.67 -2.74
CA SER A 20 9.99 -19.80 -4.17
C SER A 20 10.47 -18.48 -4.78
N THR A 21 11.24 -18.55 -5.87
CA THR A 21 11.69 -17.37 -6.61
C THR A 21 10.52 -16.49 -7.07
N ALA A 22 9.40 -17.11 -7.45
CA ALA A 22 8.18 -16.40 -7.80
C ALA A 22 7.60 -15.63 -6.61
N ALA A 23 7.53 -16.25 -5.43
CA ALA A 23 7.06 -15.59 -4.22
C ALA A 23 7.95 -14.41 -3.82
N ILE A 24 9.27 -14.58 -3.88
CA ILE A 24 10.23 -13.49 -3.60
C ILE A 24 10.03 -12.33 -4.57
N HIS A 25 9.88 -12.62 -5.87
CA HIS A 25 9.66 -11.60 -6.88
C HIS A 25 8.36 -10.83 -6.63
N THR A 26 7.25 -11.53 -6.36
CA THR A 26 5.97 -10.91 -6.05
C THR A 26 6.04 -10.05 -4.78
N VAL A 27 6.72 -10.52 -3.73
CA VAL A 27 6.90 -9.74 -2.48
C VAL A 27 7.68 -8.45 -2.77
N LYS A 28 8.77 -8.53 -3.55
CA LYS A 28 9.55 -7.34 -3.95
C LYS A 28 8.68 -6.34 -4.73
N GLN A 29 7.93 -6.81 -5.71
CA GLN A 29 7.00 -5.96 -6.47
C GLN A 29 5.98 -5.30 -5.54
N ARG A 30 5.45 -6.05 -4.57
CA ARG A 30 4.45 -5.55 -3.63
C ARG A 30 4.99 -4.50 -2.66
N LEU A 31 6.22 -4.68 -2.21
CA LEU A 31 6.90 -3.70 -1.36
C LEU A 31 7.09 -2.39 -2.12
N VAL A 32 7.58 -2.45 -3.36
CA VAL A 32 7.77 -1.25 -4.19
C VAL A 32 6.43 -0.58 -4.50
N ASP A 33 5.40 -1.34 -4.86
CA ASP A 33 4.04 -0.84 -5.09
C ASP A 33 3.44 -0.13 -3.86
N SER A 34 3.61 -0.73 -2.68
CA SER A 34 3.10 -0.17 -1.41
C SER A 34 3.78 1.16 -1.07
N ILE A 35 5.11 1.23 -1.21
CA ILE A 35 5.87 2.46 -0.98
C ILE A 35 5.50 3.52 -2.03
N GLY A 36 5.37 3.12 -3.30
CA GLY A 36 4.94 4.00 -4.38
C GLY A 36 3.56 4.61 -4.13
N CYS A 37 2.58 3.80 -3.69
CA CYS A 37 1.26 4.29 -3.28
C CYS A 37 1.36 5.26 -2.09
N GLY A 38 2.15 4.92 -1.07
CA GLY A 38 2.36 5.78 0.09
C GLY A 38 2.95 7.15 -0.26
N LEU A 39 3.94 7.18 -1.15
CA LEU A 39 4.52 8.43 -1.66
C LEU A 39 3.53 9.19 -2.55
N GLY A 40 2.70 8.52 -3.34
CA GLY A 40 1.62 9.15 -4.11
C GLY A 40 0.55 9.80 -3.23
N ALA A 41 0.37 9.29 -2.00
CA ALA A 41 -0.53 9.86 -1.01
C ALA A 41 0.06 11.06 -0.25
N PHE A 42 1.28 11.50 -0.54
CA PHE A 42 2.00 12.47 0.29
C PHE A 42 1.25 13.78 0.53
N ASP A 43 0.56 14.30 -0.48
CA ASP A 43 -0.21 15.55 -0.38
C ASP A 43 -1.66 15.36 0.11
N ALA A 44 -2.06 14.11 0.36
CA ALA A 44 -3.38 13.83 0.88
C ALA A 44 -3.57 14.39 2.30
N LEU A 45 -4.80 14.77 2.62
CA LEU A 45 -5.21 15.30 3.92
C LEU A 45 -4.76 14.42 5.11
N PRO A 46 -4.93 13.08 5.11
CA PRO A 46 -4.46 12.25 6.22
C PRO A 46 -2.93 12.23 6.35
N SER A 47 -2.20 12.33 5.25
CA SER A 47 -0.73 12.40 5.25
C SER A 47 -0.23 13.72 5.84
N ARG A 48 -0.90 14.83 5.53
CA ARG A 48 -0.62 16.15 6.12
C ARG A 48 -0.88 16.16 7.63
N ASN A 49 -2.03 15.64 8.06
CA ASN A 49 -2.38 15.56 9.48
C ASN A 49 -1.44 14.60 10.23
N GLY A 50 -1.05 13.49 9.60
CA GLY A 50 -0.06 12.56 10.16
C GLY A 50 1.31 13.20 10.35
N ARG A 51 1.76 14.04 9.41
CA ARG A 51 3.01 14.81 9.56
C ARG A 51 2.94 15.83 10.69
N ALA A 52 1.84 16.57 10.81
CA ALA A 52 1.63 17.49 11.93
C ALA A 52 1.62 16.74 13.28
N PHE A 53 1.09 15.52 13.32
CA PHE A 53 1.14 14.67 14.50
C PHE A 53 2.56 14.17 14.82
N ALA A 54 3.35 13.83 13.81
CA ALA A 54 4.77 13.47 13.96
C ALA A 54 5.62 14.65 14.45
N GLU A 55 5.34 15.87 13.99
CA GLU A 55 5.97 17.10 14.47
C GLU A 55 5.75 17.34 15.96
N ALA A 56 4.58 16.95 16.49
CA ALA A 56 4.28 17.04 17.92
C ALA A 56 5.03 15.99 18.77
N HIS A 57 5.66 14.98 18.15
CA HIS A 57 6.37 13.88 18.83
C HIS A 57 7.79 13.70 18.26
N PRO A 58 8.69 14.69 18.39
CA PRO A 58 10.02 14.62 17.80
C PRO A 58 10.88 13.53 18.47
N SER A 59 11.54 12.72 17.65
CA SER A 59 12.51 11.70 18.09
C SER A 59 13.38 11.26 16.92
N THR A 60 14.63 10.84 17.15
CA THR A 60 15.55 10.44 16.08
C THR A 60 15.48 8.94 15.75
N ALA A 61 14.40 8.26 16.15
CA ALA A 61 14.31 6.80 16.09
C ALA A 61 13.83 6.27 14.73
N ALA A 62 12.87 6.95 14.08
CA ALA A 62 12.29 6.51 12.82
C ALA A 62 11.87 7.68 11.93
N THR A 63 11.92 7.48 10.60
CA THR A 63 11.64 8.52 9.60
C THR A 63 10.24 8.37 8.99
N VAL A 64 9.57 9.51 8.77
CA VAL A 64 8.31 9.56 7.99
C VAL A 64 8.62 9.56 6.50
N LEU A 65 8.05 8.60 5.75
CA LEU A 65 8.27 8.43 4.32
C LEU A 65 7.96 9.71 3.54
N GLY A 66 8.85 10.08 2.61
CA GLY A 66 8.72 11.30 1.80
C GLY A 66 9.16 12.58 2.51
N THR A 67 9.71 12.52 3.72
CA THR A 67 10.23 13.68 4.45
C THR A 67 11.59 13.41 5.09
N THR A 68 12.23 14.47 5.61
CA THR A 68 13.38 14.38 6.53
C THR A 68 12.96 14.35 8.00
N GLN A 69 11.66 14.30 8.30
CA GLN A 69 11.15 14.34 9.67
C GLN A 69 11.39 13.01 10.36
N THR A 70 11.86 13.09 11.61
CA THR A 70 12.08 11.93 12.47
C THR A 70 11.18 12.02 13.70
N THR A 71 10.60 10.88 14.07
CA THR A 71 9.66 10.73 15.18
C THR A 71 9.86 9.36 15.84
N THR A 72 9.03 9.03 16.82
CA THR A 72 9.06 7.74 17.50
C THR A 72 8.58 6.63 16.54
N PRO A 73 9.03 5.38 16.71
CA PRO A 73 8.76 4.30 15.74
C PRO A 73 7.27 3.97 15.60
N ASP A 74 6.49 4.10 16.68
CA ASP A 74 5.04 3.93 16.71
C ASP A 74 4.33 4.99 15.87
N VAL A 75 4.72 6.27 16.02
CA VAL A 75 4.15 7.39 15.27
C VAL A 75 4.57 7.30 13.80
N ALA A 76 5.84 7.01 13.52
CA ALA A 76 6.31 6.82 12.15
C ALA A 76 5.57 5.67 11.44
N ALA A 77 5.38 4.54 12.12
CA ALA A 77 4.63 3.40 11.57
C ALA A 77 3.16 3.77 11.31
N PHE A 78 2.52 4.50 12.22
CA PHE A 78 1.14 4.97 12.06
C PHE A 78 1.00 5.90 10.84
N VAL A 79 1.86 6.90 10.72
CA VAL A 79 1.82 7.87 9.62
C VAL A 79 2.14 7.17 8.28
N ASN A 80 3.21 6.36 8.23
CA ASN A 80 3.59 5.61 7.03
C ASN A 80 2.50 4.63 6.58
N GLY A 81 1.90 3.90 7.53
CA GLY A 81 0.79 2.98 7.24
C GLY A 81 -0.45 3.70 6.72
N THR A 82 -0.77 4.87 7.29
CA THR A 82 -1.89 5.71 6.85
C THR A 82 -1.68 6.19 5.40
N MET A 83 -0.47 6.63 5.05
CA MET A 83 -0.13 7.05 3.69
C MET A 83 -0.28 5.89 2.69
N ILE A 84 0.29 4.72 3.01
CA ILE A 84 0.22 3.54 2.15
C ILE A 84 -1.22 3.09 1.94
N ARG A 85 -2.04 3.10 2.99
CA ARG A 85 -3.42 2.60 2.91
C ARG A 85 -4.35 3.55 2.18
N TYR A 86 -4.13 4.86 2.30
CA TYR A 86 -5.00 5.88 1.70
C TYR A 86 -5.02 5.81 0.17
N PHE A 87 -3.87 5.62 -0.47
CA PHE A 87 -3.78 5.53 -1.94
C PHE A 87 -3.54 4.08 -2.43
N SER A 88 -3.74 3.08 -1.57
CA SER A 88 -3.58 1.67 -1.93
C SER A 88 -4.53 1.31 -3.07
N SER A 89 -3.98 1.15 -4.27
CA SER A 89 -4.74 0.60 -5.39
C SER A 89 -5.00 -0.89 -5.14
N PRO A 90 -6.26 -1.37 -5.14
CA PRO A 90 -6.57 -2.79 -4.90
C PRO A 90 -6.15 -3.73 -6.06
N SER A 91 -5.48 -3.24 -7.09
CA SER A 91 -5.39 -3.88 -8.42
C SER A 91 -4.42 -5.05 -8.56
N CYS A 92 -3.56 -5.34 -7.58
CA CYS A 92 -2.50 -6.35 -7.76
C CYS A 92 -2.81 -7.74 -7.14
N TRP A 93 -3.93 -7.93 -6.43
CA TRP A 93 -4.35 -9.27 -5.98
C TRP A 93 -5.73 -9.64 -6.52
N PRO A 94 -5.82 -10.48 -7.57
CA PRO A 94 -7.04 -11.24 -7.76
C PRO A 94 -7.10 -12.27 -6.63
N THR A 95 -7.89 -12.02 -5.59
CA THR A 95 -8.46 -13.13 -4.83
C THR A 95 -9.11 -14.06 -5.86
N ARG A 96 -8.65 -15.31 -5.96
CA ARG A 96 -9.32 -16.32 -6.77
C ARG A 96 -10.69 -16.56 -6.14
N SER A 97 -11.68 -15.77 -6.54
CA SER A 97 -13.08 -16.06 -6.28
C SER A 97 -13.40 -17.33 -7.05
N SER A 98 -13.70 -18.42 -6.34
CA SER A 98 -14.36 -19.58 -6.92
C SER A 98 -15.80 -19.19 -7.29
N ALA A 99 -15.97 -18.43 -8.35
CA ALA A 99 -17.26 -18.12 -8.93
C ALA A 99 -17.08 -17.94 -10.43
N GLY A 100 -17.54 -18.94 -11.18
CA GLY A 100 -17.58 -18.87 -12.64
C GLY A 100 -18.59 -17.83 -13.09
N SER A 101 -18.12 -16.63 -13.42
CA SER A 101 -18.83 -15.73 -14.34
C SER A 101 -17.82 -14.78 -14.95
N ARG A 102 -17.72 -14.86 -16.27
CA ARG A 102 -16.77 -14.14 -17.12
C ARG A 102 -17.24 -12.69 -17.31
N THR A 103 -17.22 -11.90 -16.24
CA THR A 103 -17.46 -10.45 -16.26
C THR A 103 -16.53 -9.80 -15.24
N ARG A 104 -15.51 -9.08 -15.73
CA ARG A 104 -14.67 -8.20 -14.90
C ARG A 104 -15.56 -7.04 -14.41
N PRO A 105 -15.82 -6.86 -13.11
CA PRO A 105 -16.43 -5.62 -12.66
C PRO A 105 -15.41 -4.48 -12.84
N PRO A 106 -15.83 -3.28 -13.28
CA PRO A 106 -14.99 -2.10 -13.21
C PRO A 106 -14.63 -1.86 -11.75
N CYS A 107 -13.37 -1.50 -11.48
CA CYS A 107 -12.87 -1.12 -10.16
C CYS A 107 -13.83 -0.13 -9.48
N THR A 108 -14.73 -0.65 -8.66
CA THR A 108 -15.66 0.12 -7.85
C THR A 108 -15.01 0.21 -6.48
N GLN A 109 -14.21 1.26 -6.29
CA GLN A 109 -13.99 1.85 -4.97
C GLN A 109 -14.75 3.15 -5.01
N GLU A 110 -16.01 3.08 -4.61
CA GLU A 110 -16.71 4.23 -4.05
C GLU A 110 -15.89 4.71 -2.83
N SER A 111 -15.06 5.70 -3.07
CA SER A 111 -14.67 6.68 -2.07
C SER A 111 -14.86 8.03 -2.75
N GLY A 112 -16.11 8.49 -2.74
CA GLY A 112 -16.41 9.89 -3.04
C GLY A 112 -15.57 10.75 -2.11
N ILE A 113 -14.61 11.47 -2.70
CA ILE A 113 -14.05 12.76 -2.26
C ILE A 113 -12.89 13.22 -3.17
N THR A 114 -12.26 12.37 -4.00
CA THR A 114 -11.26 12.87 -4.97
C THR A 114 -11.82 12.95 -6.38
N SER A 115 -12.50 14.05 -6.61
CA SER A 115 -12.92 14.56 -7.90
C SER A 115 -11.74 14.61 -8.89
N THR A 116 -12.00 14.22 -10.13
CA THR A 116 -11.44 14.88 -11.32
C THR A 116 -9.92 14.95 -11.46
N THR A 117 -9.21 13.83 -11.58
CA THR A 117 -7.98 13.79 -12.41
C THR A 117 -7.66 12.40 -12.96
N CYS A 118 -8.63 11.70 -13.55
CA CYS A 118 -8.31 10.83 -14.68
C CYS A 118 -8.51 11.66 -15.94
N SER A 119 -7.69 12.71 -16.05
CA SER A 119 -7.68 13.59 -17.22
C SER A 119 -7.09 12.79 -18.36
N CYS A 120 -7.92 12.60 -19.37
CA CYS A 120 -7.58 12.15 -20.71
C CYS A 120 -6.33 12.88 -21.24
N HIS A 121 -5.14 12.37 -20.97
CA HIS A 121 -3.92 12.82 -21.66
C HIS A 121 -3.60 11.88 -22.81
N ARG A 122 -4.37 12.07 -23.88
CA ARG A 122 -3.92 12.19 -25.28
C ARG A 122 -3.10 11.03 -25.88
N SER A 123 -3.79 10.22 -26.69
CA SER A 123 -3.30 9.80 -28.00
C SER A 123 -4.47 9.49 -28.93
N SER A 124 -4.93 10.51 -29.66
CA SER A 124 -5.77 10.33 -30.85
C SER A 124 -4.91 9.74 -31.97
N PRO A 125 -5.29 8.65 -32.64
CA PRO A 125 -4.87 8.41 -34.00
C PRO A 125 -5.82 9.17 -34.93
N ARG A 126 -5.30 10.15 -35.68
CA ARG A 126 -6.00 10.65 -36.87
C ARG A 126 -6.09 9.52 -37.87
N ALA A 127 -7.31 9.18 -38.26
CA ALA A 127 -7.60 8.53 -39.53
C ALA A 127 -7.25 9.50 -40.66
N GLY A 128 -6.62 8.98 -41.71
CA GLY A 128 -6.18 9.68 -42.92
C GLY A 128 -5.18 8.82 -43.66
#